data_AF-A0A5C0ZDX9-F1
#
_entry.id   AF-A0A5C0ZDX9-F1
#
_cell.length_a   1.000
_cell.length_b   1.000
_cell.length_c   1.000
_cell.angle_alpha   90.00
_cell.angle_beta   90.00
_cell.angle_gamma   90.00
#
_symmetry.space_group_name_H-M   'P 1'
#
loop_
_entity.id
_entity.type
_entity.pdbx_description
1 polymer ?
#
loop_
_entity_poly.entity_id
_entity_poly.type
_entity_poly.pdbx_seq_one_letter_code
_entity_poly.pdbx_strand_id
1 'polypeptide(L)'
;MSPQETNMQEYERLQYDFLARAEKMFGSKTNYRYLGLFYHNFPPRVVFCGRSLETEECSFKIFLNGKGAINDKKDGIFQLAHEVVHLLSPVELVKGNEINYLEEGMATFFSKLILEEITGDKEFFDFAIEKHEKYLKAYKLYLSLIEVDISAVKKLRESTPVIAKITSEDFKIANLKVDNDLINSLLTKFGD
;
A
#
# COMPACT_ATOMS: atom_id res chain seq x y z
N MET A 1 4.83 -26.90 -15.51
CA MET A 1 4.99 -25.53 -15.01
C MET A 1 5.87 -25.61 -13.78
N SER A 2 6.94 -24.83 -13.74
CA SER A 2 7.81 -24.76 -12.56
C SER A 2 7.07 -24.06 -11.41
N PRO A 3 7.44 -24.32 -10.14
CA PRO A 3 6.90 -23.57 -9.00
C PRO A 3 7.00 -22.04 -9.17
N GLN A 4 8.08 -21.57 -9.81
CA GLN A 4 8.30 -20.16 -10.12
C GLN A 4 7.26 -19.61 -11.11
N GLU A 5 6.99 -20.33 -12.20
CA GLU A 5 5.97 -19.95 -13.17
C GLU A 5 4.56 -19.96 -12.55
N THR A 6 4.29 -20.93 -11.67
CA THR A 6 3.03 -21.01 -10.92
C THR A 6 2.85 -19.81 -10.00
N ASN A 7 3.88 -19.42 -9.24
CA ASN A 7 3.84 -18.24 -8.38
C ASN A 7 3.52 -16.98 -9.19
N MET A 8 4.24 -16.75 -10.30
CA MET A 8 4.05 -15.57 -11.14
C MET A 8 2.63 -15.50 -11.73
N GLN A 9 2.10 -16.62 -12.25
CA GLN A 9 0.73 -16.67 -12.77
C GLN A 9 -0.32 -16.42 -11.68
N GLU A 10 -0.06 -16.90 -10.47
CA GLU A 10 -0.95 -16.66 -9.35
C GLU A 10 -0.97 -15.18 -8.95
N TYR A 11 0.17 -14.51 -8.96
CA TYR A 11 0.25 -13.07 -8.67
C TYR A 11 -0.47 -12.21 -9.71
N GLU A 12 -0.42 -12.59 -11.00
CA GLU A 12 -1.17 -11.90 -12.05
C GLU A 12 -2.68 -11.92 -11.80
N ARG A 13 -3.19 -12.96 -11.14
CA ARG A 13 -4.59 -13.04 -10.71
C ARG A 13 -4.82 -12.31 -9.39
N LEU A 14 -3.98 -12.58 -8.38
CA LEU A 14 -4.14 -12.06 -7.02
C LEU A 14 -4.06 -10.54 -6.94
N GLN A 15 -3.32 -9.88 -7.83
CA GLN A 15 -3.22 -8.41 -7.84
C GLN A 15 -4.59 -7.73 -7.93
N TYR A 16 -5.53 -8.27 -8.72
CA TYR A 16 -6.85 -7.71 -8.89
C TYR A 16 -7.75 -8.03 -7.69
N ASP A 17 -7.66 -9.23 -7.15
CA ASP A 17 -8.37 -9.62 -5.92
C ASP A 17 -7.93 -8.75 -4.74
N PHE A 18 -6.61 -8.52 -4.60
CA PHE A 18 -6.04 -7.69 -3.55
C PHE A 18 -6.43 -6.23 -3.72
N LEU A 19 -6.42 -5.70 -4.95
CA LEU A 19 -6.88 -4.34 -5.22
C LEU A 19 -8.34 -4.16 -4.82
N ALA A 20 -9.23 -5.07 -5.24
CA ALA A 20 -10.65 -5.00 -4.90
C ALA A 20 -10.88 -5.07 -3.38
N ARG A 21 -10.09 -5.87 -2.67
CA ARG A 21 -10.13 -5.94 -1.20
C ARG A 21 -9.62 -4.66 -0.54
N ALA A 22 -8.52 -4.09 -1.05
CA ALA A 22 -7.98 -2.82 -0.58
C ALA A 22 -8.99 -1.69 -0.82
N GLU A 23 -9.69 -1.66 -1.96
CA GLU A 23 -10.75 -0.70 -2.24
C GLU A 23 -11.94 -0.85 -1.27
N LYS A 24 -12.34 -2.08 -0.95
CA LYS A 24 -13.39 -2.33 0.04
C LYS A 24 -13.02 -1.78 1.42
N MET A 25 -11.77 -1.96 1.83
CA MET A 25 -11.27 -1.60 3.15
C MET A 25 -10.97 -0.10 3.28
N PHE A 26 -10.32 0.48 2.27
CA PHE A 26 -9.75 1.83 2.34
C PHE A 26 -10.45 2.84 1.44
N GLY A 27 -11.42 2.42 0.61
CA GLY A 27 -12.10 3.28 -0.36
C GLY A 27 -11.58 3.08 -1.79
N SER A 28 -12.42 3.42 -2.77
CA SER A 28 -12.18 3.20 -4.19
C SER A 28 -10.87 3.79 -4.68
N LYS A 29 -10.26 3.17 -5.68
CA LYS A 29 -9.04 3.68 -6.29
C LYS A 29 -9.30 4.94 -7.12
N THR A 30 -8.28 5.77 -7.34
CA THR A 30 -8.36 6.90 -8.27
C THR A 30 -8.30 6.43 -9.74
N ASN A 31 -8.57 7.34 -10.67
CA ASN A 31 -8.44 7.04 -12.09
C ASN A 31 -6.97 7.07 -12.54
N TYR A 32 -6.51 5.99 -13.15
CA TYR A 32 -5.19 5.84 -13.73
C TYR A 32 -5.16 4.58 -14.60
N ARG A 33 -4.19 4.50 -15.52
CA ARG A 33 -3.93 3.30 -16.31
C ARG A 33 -2.98 2.37 -15.56
N TYR A 34 -3.41 1.15 -15.30
CA TYR A 34 -2.54 0.12 -14.76
C TYR A 34 -1.90 -0.71 -15.89
N LEU A 35 -0.57 -0.81 -15.90
CA LEU A 35 0.18 -1.54 -16.93
C LEU A 35 0.52 -2.98 -16.54
N GLY A 36 0.25 -3.38 -15.29
CA GLY A 36 0.45 -4.74 -14.81
C GLY A 36 1.63 -4.91 -13.84
N LEU A 37 1.97 -6.18 -13.62
CA LEU A 37 2.95 -6.66 -12.68
C LEU A 37 4.27 -7.02 -13.37
N PHE A 38 5.38 -6.63 -12.75
CA PHE A 38 6.73 -6.86 -13.26
C PHE A 38 7.66 -7.29 -12.13
N TYR A 39 8.85 -7.77 -12.48
CA TYR A 39 9.84 -8.28 -11.53
C TYR A 39 11.21 -7.69 -11.80
N HIS A 40 11.96 -7.41 -10.73
CA HIS A 40 13.35 -6.95 -10.81
C HIS A 40 14.13 -7.28 -9.54
N ASN A 41 15.41 -6.91 -9.46
CA ASN A 41 16.27 -7.23 -8.31
C ASN A 41 16.34 -6.12 -7.24
N PHE A 42 15.45 -5.14 -7.26
CA PHE A 42 15.36 -4.03 -6.29
C PHE A 42 14.17 -4.23 -5.33
N PRO A 43 14.05 -3.44 -4.26
CA PRO A 43 12.85 -3.45 -3.40
C PRO A 43 11.57 -3.25 -4.21
N PRO A 44 10.44 -3.89 -3.80
CA PRO A 44 9.17 -3.72 -4.48
C PRO A 44 8.74 -2.25 -4.51
N ARG A 45 7.99 -1.87 -5.55
CA ARG A 45 7.51 -0.48 -5.74
C ARG A 45 6.46 -0.35 -6.84
N VAL A 46 5.56 0.62 -6.68
CA VAL A 46 4.79 1.23 -7.76
C VAL A 46 5.63 2.27 -8.52
N VAL A 47 5.57 2.27 -9.85
CA VAL A 47 6.35 3.17 -10.71
C VAL A 47 5.47 3.93 -11.69
N PHE A 48 5.61 5.26 -11.71
CA PHE A 48 5.04 6.14 -12.73
C PHE A 48 5.72 5.90 -14.09
N CYS A 49 4.90 5.68 -15.12
CA CYS A 49 5.36 5.31 -16.46
C CYS A 49 5.11 6.40 -17.51
N GLY A 50 4.57 7.55 -17.09
CA GLY A 50 4.24 8.67 -17.97
C GLY A 50 2.75 8.97 -18.00
N ARG A 51 2.43 10.03 -18.75
CA ARG A 51 1.08 10.56 -18.91
C ARG A 51 0.69 10.50 -20.38
N SER A 52 -0.53 10.04 -20.67
CA SER A 52 -1.09 10.13 -22.02
C SER A 52 -1.24 11.60 -22.41
N LEU A 53 -0.72 11.98 -23.59
CA LEU A 53 -0.88 13.35 -24.10
C LEU A 53 -2.32 13.66 -24.53
N GLU A 54 -3.11 12.62 -24.82
CA GLU A 54 -4.49 12.77 -25.31
C GLU A 54 -5.51 12.81 -24.17
N THR A 55 -5.32 11.97 -23.15
CA THR A 55 -6.31 11.80 -22.06
C THR A 55 -5.84 12.40 -20.74
N GLU A 56 -4.59 12.84 -20.66
CA GLU A 56 -3.90 13.23 -19.42
C GLU A 56 -3.84 12.13 -18.34
N GLU A 57 -4.22 10.90 -18.68
CA GLU A 57 -4.21 9.77 -17.76
C GLU A 57 -2.78 9.34 -17.43
N CYS A 58 -2.46 9.25 -16.14
CA CYS A 58 -1.19 8.73 -15.65
C CYS A 58 -1.18 7.20 -15.72
N SER A 59 -0.04 6.63 -16.11
CA SER A 59 0.18 5.18 -16.16
C SER A 59 1.11 4.71 -15.03
N PHE A 60 0.76 3.60 -14.39
CA PHE A 60 1.55 3.01 -13.30
C PHE A 60 1.70 1.50 -13.46
N LYS A 61 2.77 0.94 -12.88
CA LYS A 61 3.00 -0.51 -12.80
C LYS A 61 3.59 -0.89 -11.45
N ILE A 62 3.43 -2.15 -11.05
CA ILE A 62 4.09 -2.72 -9.87
C ILE A 62 5.36 -3.43 -10.32
N PHE A 63 6.45 -3.26 -9.58
CA PHE A 63 7.57 -4.19 -9.58
C PHE A 63 7.67 -4.92 -8.25
N LEU A 64 7.82 -6.25 -8.30
CA LEU A 64 8.20 -7.06 -7.15
C LEU A 64 9.70 -7.38 -7.17
N ASN A 65 10.26 -7.69 -6.01
CA ASN A 65 11.60 -8.25 -5.93
C ASN A 65 11.58 -9.70 -6.43
N GLY A 66 12.11 -9.95 -7.62
CA GLY A 66 12.10 -11.25 -8.27
C GLY A 66 12.95 -12.31 -7.57
N LYS A 67 13.99 -11.93 -6.80
CA LYS A 67 14.76 -12.92 -6.04
C LYS A 67 13.94 -13.57 -4.94
N GLY A 68 13.10 -12.75 -4.30
CA GLY A 68 12.18 -13.17 -3.27
C GLY A 68 10.88 -13.73 -3.84
N ALA A 69 10.05 -12.86 -4.41
CA ALA A 69 8.67 -13.16 -4.82
C ALA A 69 8.52 -14.37 -5.75
N ILE A 70 9.46 -14.59 -6.68
CA ILE A 70 9.37 -15.72 -7.61
C ILE A 70 9.69 -17.04 -6.91
N ASN A 71 10.63 -17.03 -5.96
CA ASN A 71 11.15 -18.24 -5.31
C ASN A 71 10.43 -18.57 -3.99
N ASP A 72 9.86 -17.58 -3.32
CA ASP A 72 9.10 -17.75 -2.08
C ASP A 72 7.70 -17.13 -2.25
N LYS A 73 6.68 -18.00 -2.18
CA LYS A 73 5.29 -17.61 -2.32
C LYS A 73 4.82 -16.66 -1.22
N LYS A 74 5.31 -16.84 0.01
CA LYS A 74 4.92 -15.98 1.15
C LYS A 74 5.46 -14.57 0.93
N ASP A 75 6.72 -14.47 0.54
CA ASP A 75 7.35 -13.19 0.22
C ASP A 75 6.66 -12.50 -0.97
N GLY A 76 6.30 -13.24 -2.01
CA GLY A 76 5.58 -12.67 -3.15
C GLY A 76 4.17 -12.17 -2.80
N ILE A 77 3.41 -12.92 -1.99
CA ILE A 77 2.10 -12.46 -1.47
C ILE A 77 2.28 -11.20 -0.62
N PHE A 78 3.27 -11.19 0.27
CA PHE A 78 3.54 -10.08 1.18
C PHE A 78 3.88 -8.80 0.39
N GLN A 79 4.83 -8.88 -0.55
CA GLN A 79 5.21 -7.75 -1.40
C GLN A 79 4.06 -7.29 -2.28
N LEU A 80 3.36 -8.22 -2.94
CA LEU A 80 2.25 -7.87 -3.82
C LEU A 80 1.18 -7.12 -3.04
N ALA A 81 0.69 -7.70 -1.94
CA ALA A 81 -0.35 -7.10 -1.10
C ALA A 81 0.02 -5.68 -0.64
N HIS A 82 1.28 -5.45 -0.28
CA HIS A 82 1.78 -4.12 0.07
C HIS A 82 1.64 -3.13 -1.11
N GLU A 83 2.19 -3.47 -2.27
CA GLU A 83 2.20 -2.58 -3.44
C GLU A 83 0.80 -2.28 -4.01
N VAL A 84 -0.17 -3.17 -3.82
CA VAL A 84 -1.54 -2.90 -4.30
C VAL A 84 -2.22 -1.79 -3.50
N VAL A 85 -1.79 -1.51 -2.26
CA VAL A 85 -2.32 -0.38 -1.50
C VAL A 85 -1.87 0.95 -2.11
N HIS A 86 -0.61 1.05 -2.57
CA HIS A 86 -0.12 2.23 -3.28
C HIS A 86 -0.86 2.47 -4.60
N LEU A 87 -1.42 1.42 -5.23
CA LEU A 87 -2.29 1.54 -6.39
C LEU A 87 -3.67 2.16 -6.09
N LEU A 88 -4.06 2.37 -4.83
CA LEU A 88 -5.33 3.04 -4.54
C LEU A 88 -5.33 4.50 -4.96
N SER A 89 -4.21 5.20 -4.82
CA SER A 89 -4.10 6.58 -5.28
C SER A 89 -2.66 6.91 -5.66
N PRO A 90 -2.12 6.25 -6.70
CA PRO A 90 -0.72 6.38 -7.04
C PRO A 90 -0.43 7.80 -7.51
N VAL A 91 0.73 8.32 -7.11
CA VAL A 91 1.22 9.65 -7.49
C VAL A 91 2.61 9.53 -8.10
N GLU A 92 2.97 10.49 -8.95
CA GLU A 92 4.37 10.65 -9.33
C GLU A 92 5.15 11.10 -8.09
N LEU A 93 6.19 10.34 -7.72
CA LEU A 93 7.02 10.60 -6.54
C LEU A 93 7.96 11.78 -6.78
N VAL A 94 7.42 12.98 -6.56
CA VAL A 94 8.13 14.27 -6.58
C VAL A 94 7.90 15.01 -5.27
N LYS A 95 8.63 16.10 -5.05
CA LYS A 95 8.45 16.95 -3.85
C LYS A 95 6.99 17.40 -3.72
N GLY A 96 6.39 17.13 -2.57
CA GLY A 96 4.98 17.38 -2.27
C GLY A 96 4.02 16.22 -2.58
N ASN A 97 4.52 15.10 -3.12
CA ASN A 97 3.79 13.85 -3.37
C ASN A 97 4.49 12.66 -2.68
N GLU A 98 5.25 12.91 -1.62
CA GLU A 98 5.96 11.86 -0.93
C GLU A 98 4.99 10.95 -0.17
N ILE A 99 5.34 9.66 -0.12
CA ILE A 99 4.62 8.68 0.69
C ILE A 99 4.78 9.06 2.16
N ASN A 100 3.70 9.02 2.93
CA ASN A 100 3.67 9.32 4.36
C ASN A 100 3.48 8.05 5.21
N TYR A 101 3.64 8.16 6.53
CA TYR A 101 3.46 7.03 7.44
C TYR A 101 2.04 6.46 7.44
N LEU A 102 1.02 7.25 7.06
CA LEU A 102 -0.35 6.77 6.87
C LEU A 102 -0.43 5.75 5.72
N GLU A 103 0.07 6.11 4.54
CA GLU A 103 0.03 5.24 3.35
C GLU A 103 0.86 3.96 3.56
N GLU A 104 2.08 4.08 4.08
CA GLU A 104 2.94 2.94 4.38
C GLU A 104 2.37 2.06 5.49
N GLY A 105 1.71 2.66 6.48
CA GLY A 105 1.04 1.94 7.55
C GLY A 105 -0.14 1.14 7.03
N MET A 106 -0.94 1.70 6.12
CA MET A 106 -2.00 0.99 5.40
C MET A 106 -1.44 -0.19 4.60
N ALA A 107 -0.38 0.04 3.81
CA ALA A 107 0.25 -0.97 2.97
C ALA A 107 0.82 -2.13 3.80
N THR A 108 1.52 -1.80 4.89
CA THR A 108 2.11 -2.76 5.83
C THR A 108 1.05 -3.55 6.60
N PHE A 109 -0.03 -2.89 7.04
CA PHE A 109 -1.14 -3.57 7.70
C PHE A 109 -1.84 -4.54 6.75
N PHE A 110 -2.12 -4.10 5.53
CA PHE A 110 -2.82 -4.91 4.54
C PHE A 110 -1.98 -6.10 4.09
N SER A 111 -0.67 -5.93 3.89
CA SER A 111 0.22 -7.03 3.54
C SER A 111 0.28 -8.11 4.61
N LYS A 112 0.34 -7.72 5.88
CA LYS A 112 0.22 -8.65 7.02
C LYS A 112 -1.09 -9.42 6.98
N LEU A 113 -2.21 -8.70 6.91
CA LEU A 113 -3.55 -9.28 6.92
C LEU A 113 -3.73 -10.33 5.80
N ILE A 114 -3.34 -9.98 4.58
CA ILE A 114 -3.46 -10.86 3.41
C ILE A 114 -2.57 -12.09 3.54
N LEU A 115 -1.33 -11.89 3.98
CA LEU A 115 -0.38 -12.98 4.16
C LEU A 115 -0.88 -14.00 5.19
N GLU A 116 -1.30 -13.52 6.36
CA GLU A 116 -1.82 -14.37 7.44
C GLU A 116 -3.06 -15.14 6.99
N GLU A 117 -3.97 -14.51 6.26
CA GLU A 117 -5.19 -15.14 5.76
C GLU A 117 -4.91 -16.25 4.74
N ILE A 118 -3.99 -16.01 3.79
CA ILE A 118 -3.73 -16.95 2.69
C ILE A 118 -2.82 -18.10 3.14
N THR A 119 -1.84 -17.80 3.99
CA THR A 119 -0.77 -18.76 4.33
C THR A 119 -0.93 -19.38 5.71
N GLY A 120 -1.73 -18.77 6.59
CA GLY A 120 -1.83 -19.13 8.01
C GLY A 120 -0.59 -18.78 8.84
N ASP A 121 0.45 -18.20 8.22
CA ASP A 121 1.71 -17.86 8.88
C ASP A 121 1.63 -16.48 9.53
N LYS A 122 1.62 -16.48 10.87
CA LYS A 122 1.57 -15.27 11.69
C LYS A 122 2.95 -14.74 12.08
N GLU A 123 4.00 -15.55 11.89
CA GLU A 123 5.36 -15.21 12.32
C GLU A 123 6.16 -14.56 11.19
N PHE A 124 5.80 -14.82 9.93
CA PHE A 124 6.50 -14.26 8.77
C PHE A 124 6.55 -12.73 8.82
N PHE A 125 5.45 -12.06 9.19
CA PHE A 125 5.43 -10.60 9.27
C PHE A 125 6.47 -10.07 10.26
N ASP A 126 6.53 -10.67 11.45
CA ASP A 126 7.45 -10.24 12.49
C ASP A 126 8.89 -10.40 11.99
N PHE A 127 9.24 -11.53 11.37
CA PHE A 127 10.55 -11.74 10.74
C PHE A 127 10.84 -10.73 9.61
N ALA A 128 9.85 -10.48 8.75
CA ALA A 128 10.00 -9.60 7.60
C ALA A 128 10.19 -8.13 7.99
N ILE A 129 9.62 -7.69 9.13
CA ILE A 129 9.63 -6.29 9.55
C ILE A 129 10.58 -5.99 10.71
N GLU A 130 11.07 -7.00 11.43
CA GLU A 130 11.92 -6.84 12.63
C GLU A 130 13.14 -5.95 12.36
N LYS A 131 13.72 -6.03 11.16
CA LYS A 131 14.91 -5.26 10.75
C LYS A 131 14.57 -3.90 10.13
N HIS A 132 13.30 -3.54 10.07
CA HIS A 132 12.75 -2.43 9.31
C HIS A 132 11.93 -1.51 10.20
N GLU A 133 12.60 -0.84 11.14
CA GLU A 133 11.99 0.01 12.18
C GLU A 133 10.97 1.03 11.65
N LYS A 134 11.23 1.62 10.48
CA LYS A 134 10.33 2.60 9.85
C LYS A 134 8.99 2.00 9.46
N TYR A 135 8.98 0.79 8.89
CA TYR A 135 7.76 0.08 8.54
C TYR A 135 7.01 -0.36 9.80
N LEU A 136 7.72 -0.82 10.83
CA LEU A 136 7.11 -1.15 12.12
C LEU A 136 6.45 0.07 12.77
N LYS A 137 7.09 1.25 12.68
CA LYS A 137 6.51 2.53 13.11
C LYS A 137 5.24 2.86 12.31
N ALA A 138 5.29 2.78 10.98
CA ALA A 138 4.13 3.04 10.11
C ALA A 138 2.95 2.12 10.48
N TYR A 139 3.22 0.83 10.64
CA TYR A 139 2.23 -0.17 11.05
C TYR A 139 1.59 0.17 12.41
N LYS A 140 2.39 0.52 13.42
CA LYS A 140 1.89 0.88 14.76
C LYS A 140 1.05 2.15 14.74
N LEU A 141 1.50 3.19 14.02
CA LEU A 141 0.73 4.42 13.87
C LEU A 141 -0.63 4.14 13.20
N TYR A 142 -0.63 3.30 12.17
CA TYR A 142 -1.86 2.90 11.50
C TYR A 142 -2.80 2.09 12.40
N LEU A 143 -2.26 1.16 13.20
CA LEU A 143 -3.04 0.44 14.21
C LEU A 143 -3.72 1.41 15.19
N SER A 144 -2.99 2.39 15.71
CA SER A 144 -3.56 3.40 16.62
C SER A 144 -4.66 4.22 15.95
N LEU A 145 -4.57 4.49 14.64
CA LEU A 145 -5.65 5.16 13.90
C LEU A 145 -6.93 4.30 13.84
N ILE A 146 -6.80 3.02 13.48
CA ILE A 146 -7.97 2.15 13.32
C ILE A 146 -8.57 1.67 14.65
N GLU A 147 -7.80 1.74 15.76
CA GLU A 147 -8.32 1.59 17.12
C GLU A 147 -9.30 2.72 17.49
N VAL A 148 -9.04 3.94 17.01
CA VAL A 148 -9.98 5.06 17.15
C VAL A 148 -11.19 4.86 16.25
N ASP A 149 -10.96 4.52 14.98
CA ASP A 149 -12.03 4.28 14.01
C ASP A 149 -11.56 3.38 12.87
N ILE A 150 -12.12 2.17 12.79
CA ILE A 150 -11.78 1.17 11.75
C ILE A 150 -12.05 1.66 10.32
N SER A 151 -12.93 2.65 10.16
CA SER A 151 -13.27 3.26 8.87
C SER A 151 -12.55 4.60 8.63
N ALA A 152 -11.59 4.99 9.48
CA ALA A 152 -10.92 6.29 9.42
C ALA A 152 -10.39 6.64 8.03
N VAL A 153 -9.61 5.74 7.41
CA VAL A 153 -9.05 5.98 6.07
C VAL A 153 -10.13 6.17 5.02
N LYS A 154 -11.18 5.34 5.07
CA LYS A 154 -12.27 5.44 4.11
C LYS A 154 -12.96 6.79 4.20
N LYS A 155 -13.20 7.28 5.42
CA LYS A 155 -13.77 8.62 5.67
C LYS A 155 -12.84 9.75 5.21
N LEU A 156 -11.54 9.65 5.47
CA LEU A 156 -10.55 10.62 4.97
C LEU A 156 -10.54 10.69 3.45
N ARG A 157 -10.67 9.54 2.78
CA ARG A 157 -10.65 9.45 1.31
C ARG A 157 -11.95 9.86 0.64
N GLU A 158 -13.04 10.01 1.40
CA GLU A 158 -14.27 10.64 0.91
C GLU A 158 -14.08 12.14 0.66
N SER A 159 -13.27 12.84 1.48
CA SER A 159 -12.93 14.25 1.25
C SER A 159 -11.70 14.42 0.34
N THR A 160 -10.65 13.63 0.58
CA THR A 160 -9.39 13.71 -0.14
C THR A 160 -8.98 12.33 -0.66
N PRO A 161 -9.39 11.96 -1.90
CA PRO A 161 -9.19 10.60 -2.43
C PRO A 161 -7.72 10.16 -2.55
N VAL A 162 -6.80 11.11 -2.71
CA VAL A 162 -5.36 10.88 -2.86
C VAL A 162 -4.68 10.89 -1.49
N ILE A 163 -4.17 9.73 -1.05
CA ILE A 163 -3.64 9.52 0.31
C ILE A 163 -2.48 10.46 0.63
N ALA A 164 -1.53 10.61 -0.30
CA ALA A 164 -0.41 11.55 -0.17
C ALA A 164 -0.82 13.04 -0.04
N LYS A 165 -2.10 13.36 -0.28
CA LYS A 165 -2.65 14.72 -0.15
C LYS A 165 -3.50 14.93 1.09
N ILE A 166 -3.73 13.89 1.89
CA ILE A 166 -4.47 14.02 3.14
C ILE A 166 -3.72 14.97 4.07
N THR A 167 -4.47 15.89 4.67
CA THR A 167 -4.01 16.91 5.61
C THR A 167 -4.65 16.72 6.98
N SER A 168 -4.18 17.46 7.98
CA SER A 168 -4.79 17.43 9.32
C SER A 168 -6.23 17.97 9.33
N GLU A 169 -6.59 18.83 8.38
CA GLU A 169 -7.96 19.35 8.26
C GLU A 169 -8.94 18.27 7.78
N ASP A 170 -8.48 17.33 6.95
CA ASP A 170 -9.31 16.20 6.50
C ASP A 170 -9.79 15.34 7.67
N PHE A 171 -8.99 15.19 8.73
CA PHE A 171 -9.42 14.48 9.95
C PHE A 171 -10.60 15.18 10.64
N LYS A 172 -10.62 16.51 10.64
CA LYS A 172 -11.72 17.30 11.21
C LYS A 172 -12.97 17.22 10.33
N ILE A 173 -12.79 17.34 9.01
CA ILE A 173 -13.89 17.20 8.03
C ILE A 173 -14.52 15.80 8.14
N ALA A 174 -13.70 14.77 8.28
CA ALA A 174 -14.13 13.39 8.51
C ALA A 174 -14.70 13.13 9.92
N ASN A 175 -14.72 14.14 10.80
CA ASN A 175 -15.16 14.07 12.19
C ASN A 175 -14.47 12.94 12.99
N LEU A 176 -13.17 12.76 12.75
CA LEU A 176 -12.34 11.76 13.43
C LEU A 176 -11.78 12.33 14.73
N LYS A 177 -11.99 11.62 15.84
CA LYS A 177 -11.51 12.00 17.18
C LYS A 177 -10.11 11.46 17.44
N VAL A 178 -9.17 11.80 16.56
CA VAL A 178 -7.77 11.36 16.61
C VAL A 178 -6.93 12.46 17.26
N ASP A 179 -6.01 12.07 18.14
CA ASP A 179 -5.09 13.02 18.78
C ASP A 179 -4.15 13.68 17.75
N ASN A 180 -3.84 14.97 17.96
CA ASN A 180 -3.03 15.74 17.02
C ASN A 180 -1.61 15.19 16.84
N ASP A 181 -1.01 14.60 17.87
CA ASP A 181 0.34 14.02 17.77
C ASP A 181 0.33 12.78 16.87
N LEU A 182 -0.75 11.99 16.94
CA LEU A 182 -0.96 10.85 16.05
C LEU A 182 -1.20 11.32 14.61
N ILE A 183 -2.03 12.34 14.39
CA ILE A 183 -2.26 12.94 13.07
C ILE A 183 -0.93 13.42 12.46
N ASN A 184 -0.14 14.19 13.23
CA ASN A 184 1.14 14.71 12.76
C ASN A 184 2.12 13.57 12.42
N SER A 185 2.17 12.53 13.25
CA SER A 185 3.02 11.36 13.01
C SER A 185 2.61 10.59 11.75
N LEU A 186 1.32 10.41 11.51
CA LEU A 186 0.77 9.74 10.32
C LEU A 186 1.06 10.51 9.03
N LEU A 187 0.98 11.85 9.08
CA LEU A 187 1.17 12.71 7.90
C LEU A 187 2.63 13.09 7.64
N THR A 188 3.55 12.71 8.53
CA THR A 188 4.99 12.87 8.31
C THR A 188 5.45 11.99 7.14
N LYS A 189 6.43 12.46 6.36
CA LYS A 189 6.95 11.70 5.22
C LYS A 189 7.59 10.42 5.70
N PHE A 190 7.36 9.35 4.96
CA PHE A 190 8.03 8.10 5.21
C PHE A 190 9.50 8.22 4.86
N GLY A 191 10.37 8.12 5.85
CA GLY A 191 11.80 8.32 5.70
C GLY A 191 12.36 9.39 6.61
N ASP A 192 11.53 10.36 7.00
CA ASP A 192 11.80 11.33 8.06
C ASP A 192 11.65 10.67 9.45
#